data_AF-A0A0X8HEC8-F1
#
_entry.id   AF-A0A0X8HEC8-F1
#
_cell.length_a   1.000
_cell.length_b   1.000
_cell.length_c   1.000
_cell.angle_alpha   90.00
_cell.angle_beta   90.00
_cell.angle_gamma   90.00
#
_symmetry.space_group_name_H-M   'P 1'
#
loop_
_entity.id
_entity.type
_entity.pdbx_description
1 polymer ?
#
loop_
_entity_poly.entity_id
_entity_poly.type
_entity_poly.pdbx_seq_one_letter_code
_entity_poly.pdbx_strand_id
1 'polypeptide(L)'
;MSASEIQKTRVINELRGFIKKMLQEPQILEQSLAIARRHLGEESQEGVVSRIANEISDTTSVHIPEDPADHSEADKLFLELLKEVVSEEQALY
;
A
#
# COMPACT_ATOMS: atom_id res chain seq x y z
N MET A 1 0.81 -13.73 26.97
CA MET A 1 0.63 -12.50 26.17
C MET A 1 -0.85 -12.23 26.07
N SER A 2 -1.25 -10.97 26.28
CA SER A 2 -2.61 -10.51 26.03
C SER A 2 -2.96 -10.64 24.54
N ALA A 3 -4.26 -10.74 24.22
CA ALA A 3 -4.73 -10.78 22.83
C ALA A 3 -4.24 -9.56 22.02
N SER A 4 -4.10 -8.40 22.67
CA SER A 4 -3.56 -7.18 22.05
C SER A 4 -2.08 -7.33 21.66
N GLU A 5 -1.26 -7.91 22.52
CA GLU A 5 0.16 -8.14 22.23
C GLU A 5 0.35 -9.11 21.06
N ILE A 6 -0.45 -10.18 21.00
CA ILE A 6 -0.43 -11.16 19.90
C ILE A 6 -0.77 -10.49 18.57
N GLN A 7 -1.81 -9.64 18.54
CA GLN A 7 -2.20 -8.91 17.33
C GLN A 7 -1.09 -7.93 16.90
N LYS A 8 -0.50 -7.18 17.83
CA LYS A 8 0.62 -6.26 17.52
C LYS A 8 1.82 -7.01 16.93
N THR A 9 2.17 -8.17 17.50
CA THR A 9 3.26 -9.00 16.97
C THR A 9 2.96 -9.50 15.56
N ARG A 10 1.71 -9.89 15.25
CA ARG A 10 1.30 -10.28 13.91
C ARG A 10 1.51 -9.15 12.90
N VAL A 11 0.98 -7.96 13.19
CA VAL A 11 1.12 -6.78 12.30
C VAL A 11 2.59 -6.43 12.07
N ILE A 12 3.42 -6.44 13.13
CA ILE A 12 4.87 -6.20 13.01
C ILE A 12 5.52 -7.23 12.08
N ASN A 13 5.17 -8.50 12.17
CA ASN A 13 5.74 -9.53 11.32
C ASN A 13 5.31 -9.39 9.86
N GLU A 14 4.06 -9.02 9.60
CA GLU A 14 3.55 -8.72 8.25
C GLU A 14 4.30 -7.55 7.64
N LEU A 15 4.43 -6.44 8.37
CA LEU A 15 5.20 -5.27 7.95
C LEU A 15 6.67 -5.59 7.67
N ARG A 16 7.30 -6.42 8.51
CA ARG A 16 8.68 -6.88 8.27
C ARG A 16 8.81 -7.70 6.99
N GLY A 17 7.84 -8.57 6.71
CA GLY A 17 7.78 -9.34 5.47
C GLY A 17 7.65 -8.44 4.25
N PHE A 18 6.77 -7.44 4.36
CA PHE A 18 6.56 -6.44 3.31
C PHE A 18 7.82 -5.61 3.02
N ILE A 19 8.44 -5.01 4.05
CA ILE A 19 9.68 -4.25 3.93
C ILE A 19 10.80 -5.10 3.34
N LYS A 20 10.93 -6.37 3.77
CA LYS A 20 11.93 -7.27 3.21
C LYS A 20 11.73 -7.47 1.70
N LYS A 21 10.49 -7.68 1.25
CA LYS A 21 10.17 -7.81 -0.18
C LYS A 21 10.57 -6.54 -0.95
N MET A 22 10.25 -5.36 -0.44
CA MET A 22 10.64 -4.09 -1.06
C MET A 22 12.16 -3.90 -1.15
N LEU A 23 12.90 -4.31 -0.12
CA LEU A 23 14.37 -4.26 -0.14
C LEU A 23 14.98 -5.24 -1.14
N GLN A 24 14.32 -6.37 -1.41
CA GLN A 24 14.76 -7.36 -2.40
C GLN A 24 14.38 -6.96 -3.83
N GLU A 25 13.25 -6.28 -4.00
CA GLU A 25 12.71 -5.82 -5.28
C GLU A 25 12.38 -4.31 -5.22
N PRO A 26 13.39 -3.42 -5.26
CA PRO A 26 13.19 -1.98 -5.09
C PRO A 26 12.24 -1.34 -6.11
N GLN A 27 12.13 -1.94 -7.31
CA GLN A 27 11.21 -1.50 -8.37
C GLN A 27 9.74 -1.47 -7.94
N ILE A 28 9.35 -2.28 -6.93
CA ILE A 28 8.00 -2.25 -6.35
C ILE A 28 7.64 -0.84 -5.86
N LEU A 29 8.59 -0.14 -5.22
CA LEU A 29 8.38 1.21 -4.71
C LEU A 29 8.12 2.21 -5.84
N GLU A 30 8.97 2.18 -6.86
CA GLU A 30 8.85 3.08 -8.02
C GLU A 30 7.54 2.86 -8.77
N GLN A 31 7.19 1.60 -9.04
CA GLN A 31 5.94 1.23 -9.72
C GLN A 31 4.71 1.62 -8.91
N SER A 32 4.70 1.34 -7.60
CA SER A 32 3.57 1.65 -6.73
C SER A 32 3.32 3.15 -6.63
N LEU A 33 4.39 3.97 -6.51
CA LEU A 33 4.28 5.43 -6.52
C LEU A 33 3.80 5.95 -7.87
N ALA A 34 4.29 5.40 -8.99
CA ALA A 34 3.82 5.79 -10.32
C ALA A 34 2.31 5.50 -10.51
N ILE A 35 1.85 4.34 -10.06
CA ILE A 35 0.43 3.95 -10.05
C ILE A 35 -0.38 4.94 -9.19
N ALA A 36 0.06 5.18 -7.95
CA ALA A 36 -0.62 6.09 -7.04
C ALA A 36 -0.75 7.51 -7.60
N ARG A 37 0.34 8.07 -8.17
CA ARG A 37 0.34 9.41 -8.78
C ARG A 37 -0.71 9.53 -9.90
N ARG A 38 -0.79 8.52 -10.77
CA ARG A 38 -1.74 8.52 -11.88
C ARG A 38 -3.18 8.49 -11.38
N HIS A 39 -3.54 7.56 -10.49
CA HIS A 39 -4.92 7.43 -9.99
C HIS A 39 -5.34 8.60 -9.09
N LEU A 40 -4.45 9.13 -8.26
CA LEU A 40 -4.76 10.27 -7.38
C LEU A 40 -4.91 11.59 -8.16
N GLY A 41 -4.31 11.71 -9.33
CA GLY A 41 -4.47 12.86 -10.23
C GLY A 41 -5.76 12.86 -11.05
N GLU A 42 -6.56 11.80 -11.01
CA GLU A 42 -7.85 11.73 -11.71
C GLU A 42 -8.96 12.46 -10.93
N GLU A 43 -9.90 13.10 -11.64
CA GLU A 43 -10.98 13.91 -11.03
C GLU A 43 -11.93 13.08 -10.13
N SER A 44 -12.04 11.78 -10.36
CA SER A 44 -12.90 10.89 -9.57
C SER A 44 -12.12 10.18 -8.47
N GLN A 45 -12.39 10.57 -7.22
CA GLN A 45 -11.77 10.00 -6.02
C GLN A 45 -12.47 8.74 -5.50
N GLU A 46 -13.65 8.41 -6.03
CA GLU A 46 -14.38 7.21 -5.62
C GLU A 46 -13.63 5.94 -6.05
N GLY A 47 -13.42 5.02 -5.11
CA GLY A 47 -12.73 3.75 -5.34
C GLY A 47 -11.25 3.87 -5.76
N VAL A 48 -10.62 5.05 -5.65
CA VAL A 48 -9.22 5.25 -6.06
C VAL A 48 -8.27 4.28 -5.35
N VAL A 49 -8.46 4.09 -4.04
CA VAL A 49 -7.61 3.18 -3.25
C VAL A 49 -7.70 1.74 -3.75
N SER A 50 -8.90 1.26 -4.08
CA SER A 50 -9.10 -0.08 -4.65
C SER A 50 -8.45 -0.21 -6.02
N ARG A 51 -8.53 0.81 -6.87
CA ARG A 51 -7.88 0.81 -8.19
C ARG A 51 -6.35 0.76 -8.07
N ILE A 52 -5.78 1.52 -7.14
CA ILE A 52 -4.35 1.49 -6.82
C ILE A 52 -3.94 0.09 -6.34
N ALA A 53 -4.69 -0.47 -5.38
CA ALA A 53 -4.43 -1.80 -4.84
C ALA A 53 -4.44 -2.88 -5.93
N ASN A 54 -5.48 -2.89 -6.76
CA ASN A 54 -5.63 -3.86 -7.84
C ASN A 54 -4.48 -3.75 -8.86
N GLU A 55 -4.14 -2.54 -9.28
CA GLU A 55 -3.07 -2.38 -10.27
C GLU A 55 -1.68 -2.73 -9.69
N ILE A 56 -1.42 -2.44 -8.42
CA ILE A 56 -0.19 -2.90 -7.75
C ILE A 56 -0.13 -4.44 -7.73
N SER A 57 -1.25 -5.10 -7.43
CA SER A 57 -1.37 -6.56 -7.47
C SER A 57 -1.14 -7.14 -8.87
N ASP A 58 -1.60 -6.44 -9.92
CA ASP A 58 -1.47 -6.91 -11.31
C ASP A 58 -0.07 -6.71 -11.90
N THR A 59 0.68 -5.72 -11.39
CA THR A 59 1.93 -5.25 -12.01
C THR A 59 3.18 -5.53 -11.20
N THR A 60 3.04 -5.96 -9.95
CA THR A 60 4.15 -6.24 -9.04
C THR A 60 4.03 -7.62 -8.40
N SER A 61 5.03 -8.02 -7.62
CA SER A 61 4.99 -9.26 -6.82
C SER A 61 4.27 -9.08 -5.47
N VAL A 62 3.77 -7.88 -5.16
CA VAL A 62 2.93 -7.60 -3.99
C VAL A 62 1.51 -8.03 -4.30
N HIS A 63 0.87 -8.75 -3.39
CA HIS A 63 -0.52 -9.15 -3.54
C HIS A 63 -1.36 -8.48 -2.46
N ILE A 64 -2.24 -7.57 -2.88
CA ILE A 64 -3.24 -6.90 -2.07
C ILE A 64 -4.61 -7.44 -2.49
N PRO A 65 -5.45 -7.92 -1.55
CA PRO A 65 -6.78 -8.43 -1.88
C PRO A 65 -7.63 -7.38 -2.62
N GLU A 66 -8.47 -7.83 -3.56
CA GLU A 66 -9.37 -6.94 -4.31
C GLU A 66 -10.46 -6.34 -3.42
N ASP A 67 -11.00 -7.12 -2.48
CA ASP A 67 -11.98 -6.64 -1.49
C ASP A 67 -11.27 -5.87 -0.37
N PRO A 68 -11.55 -4.57 -0.17
CA PRO A 68 -10.99 -3.79 0.93
C PRO A 68 -11.28 -4.36 2.33
N ALA A 69 -12.35 -5.15 2.49
CA ALA A 69 -12.66 -5.81 3.75
C ALA A 69 -11.63 -6.87 4.14
N ASP A 70 -10.93 -7.44 3.15
CA ASP A 70 -9.93 -8.49 3.33
C ASP A 70 -8.50 -7.95 3.47
N HIS A 71 -8.32 -6.63 3.36
CA HIS A 71 -7.00 -6.00 3.51
C HIS A 71 -6.42 -6.26 4.91
N SER A 72 -5.18 -6.74 4.94
CA SER A 72 -4.41 -6.79 6.17
C SER A 72 -4.09 -5.38 6.65
N GLU A 73 -3.66 -5.26 7.91
CA GLU A 73 -3.22 -3.96 8.45
C GLU A 73 -1.98 -3.44 7.71
N ALA A 74 -1.13 -4.34 7.20
CA ALA A 74 0.03 -3.97 6.39
C ALA A 74 -0.40 -3.41 5.02
N ASP A 75 -1.41 -3.98 4.37
CA ASP A 75 -1.93 -3.50 3.08
C ASP A 75 -2.52 -2.10 3.22
N LYS A 76 -3.35 -1.90 4.25
CA LYS A 76 -3.94 -0.58 4.56
C LYS A 76 -2.87 0.47 4.78
N LEU A 77 -1.88 0.16 5.63
CA LEU A 77 -0.79 1.08 5.93
C LEU A 77 0.02 1.42 4.66
N PHE A 78 0.29 0.43 3.82
CA PHE A 78 1.05 0.66 2.59
C PHE A 78 0.30 1.61 1.63
N LEU A 79 -0.99 1.37 1.41
CA LEU A 79 -1.83 2.21 0.54
C LEU A 79 -1.99 3.63 1.10
N GLU A 80 -2.11 3.77 2.43
CA GLU A 80 -2.17 5.07 3.11
C GLU A 80 -0.86 5.86 2.92
N LEU A 81 0.29 5.21 3.13
CA LEU A 81 1.60 5.84 2.94
C LEU A 81 1.85 6.28 1.50
N LEU A 82 1.43 5.49 0.51
CA LEU A 82 1.51 5.90 -0.90
C LEU A 82 0.72 7.19 -1.15
N LYS A 83 -0.48 7.28 -0.58
CA LYS A 83 -1.31 8.48 -0.70
C LYS A 83 -0.68 9.68 0.00
N GLU A 84 -0.15 9.50 1.21
CA GLU A 84 0.55 10.54 1.96
C GLU A 84 1.71 11.11 1.15
N VAL A 85 2.63 10.25 0.70
CA VAL A 85 3.80 10.66 -0.09
C VAL A 85 3.39 11.41 -1.36
N VAL A 86 2.42 10.91 -2.12
CA VAL A 86 1.97 11.60 -3.36
C VAL A 86 1.30 12.94 -3.04
N SER A 87 0.53 13.01 -1.96
CA SER A 87 -0.13 14.26 -1.54
C SER A 87 0.88 15.30 -1.07
N GLU A 88 1.92 14.88 -0.36
CA GLU A 88 3.05 15.73 0.03
C GLU A 88 3.84 16.22 -1.19
N GLU A 89 4.13 15.34 -2.17
CA GLU A 89 4.76 15.72 -3.43
C GLU A 89 3.96 16.82 -4.15
N GLN A 90 2.63 16.68 -4.23
CA GLN A 90 1.76 17.66 -4.89
C GLN A 90 1.67 18.99 -4.13
N ALA A 91 1.73 18.98 -2.80
CA ALA A 91 1.68 20.20 -1.99
C ALA A 91 2.96 21.05 -2.10
N LEU A 92 4.06 20.48 -2.58
CA LEU A 92 5.34 21.17 -2.80
C LEU A 92 5.41 21.91 -4.15
N TYR A 93 4.44 21.70 -5.05
CA TYR A 93 4.34 22.33 -6.38
C TYR A 93 3.24 23.38 -6.45
#